data_AF-A0A9P7ARA1-F1
#
_entry.id   AF-A0A9P7ARA1-F1
#
_cell.length_a   1.000
_cell.length_b   1.000
_cell.length_c   1.000
_cell.angle_alpha   90.00
_cell.angle_beta   90.00
_cell.angle_gamma   90.00
#
_symmetry.space_group_name_H-M   'P 1'
#
loop_
_entity.id
_entity.type
_entity.pdbx_description
1 polymer ?
#
loop_
_entity_poly.entity_id
_entity_poly.type
_entity_poly.pdbx_seq_one_letter_code
_entity_poly.pdbx_strand_id
1 'polypeptide(L)' 'MPNPDLPFRLLKNIALERGDQATWYMAGNLTPTGYSDWPYAPENDQQISRL' A
#
# COMPACT_ATOMS: atom_id res chain seq x y z
N MET A 1 4.77 -4.43 1.19
CA MET A 1 3.90 -4.94 0.09
C MET A 1 3.05 -3.78 -0.42
N PRO A 2 2.91 -3.58 -1.74
CA PRO A 2 2.56 -2.25 -2.27
C PRO A 2 1.10 -1.82 -2.17
N ASN A 3 0.18 -2.72 -1.87
CA ASN A 3 -1.26 -2.44 -1.80
C ASN A 3 -1.81 -2.92 -0.45
N PRO A 4 -1.75 -2.10 0.61
CA PRO A 4 -2.22 -2.51 1.95
C PRO A 4 -3.74 -2.79 1.99
N ASP A 5 -4.50 -2.22 1.05
CA ASP A 5 -5.94 -2.40 0.82
C ASP A 5 -6.27 -3.18 -0.44
N LEU A 6 -5.43 -4.16 -0.80
CA LEU A 6 -5.64 -4.99 -1.99
C LEU A 6 -7.08 -5.51 -2.15
N PRO A 7 -7.78 -6.03 -1.10
CA PRO A 7 -9.16 -6.47 -1.25
C PRO A 7 -10.11 -5.35 -1.70
N PHE A 8 -9.97 -4.13 -1.17
CA PHE A 8 -10.80 -2.99 -1.54
C PHE A 8 -10.55 -2.58 -3.00
N ARG A 9 -9.27 -2.52 -3.40
CA ARG A 9 -8.91 -2.15 -4.77
C ARG A 9 -9.48 -3.13 -5.80
N LEU A 10 -9.41 -4.43 -5.52
CA LEU A 10 -10.00 -5.46 -6.38
C LEU A 10 -11.52 -5.34 -6.46
N LEU A 11 -12.20 -5.12 -5.34
CA LEU A 11 -13.66 -4.98 -5.30
C LEU A 11 -14.16 -3.74 -6.07
N LYS A 12 -13.40 -2.64 -6.03
CA LYS A 12 -13.77 -1.35 -6.63
C LYS A 12 -13.14 -1.09 -7.99
N ASN A 13 -12.38 -2.05 -8.53
CA ASN A 13 -11.62 -1.89 -9.77
C ASN A 13 -10.70 -0.65 -9.75
N ILE A 14 -10.01 -0.43 -8.63
CA ILE A 14 -9.03 0.64 -8.46
C ILE A 14 -7.66 0.13 -8.92
N ALA A 15 -6.86 1.00 -9.53
CA ALA A 15 -5.52 0.67 -10.00
C ALA A 15 -4.63 0.13 -8.86
N LEU A 16 -3.84 -0.88 -9.17
CA LEU A 16 -2.89 -1.50 -8.24
C LEU A 16 -1.52 -0.84 -8.36
N GLU A 17 -0.88 -0.59 -7.23
CA GLU A 17 0.52 -0.19 -7.19
C GLU A 17 1.42 -1.35 -7.62
N ARG A 18 2.35 -1.05 -8.53
CA ARG A 18 3.30 -2.03 -9.10
C ARG A 18 4.29 -2.57 -8.05
N GLY A 19 4.59 -1.75 -7.03
CA GLY A 19 5.66 -1.98 -6.07
C GLY A 19 7.05 -1.66 -6.64
N ASP A 20 8.02 -1.55 -5.72
CA ASP A 20 9.43 -1.33 -6.03
C ASP A 20 10.25 -2.54 -5.57
N GLN A 21 10.93 -3.20 -6.50
CA GLN A 21 11.74 -4.37 -6.19
C GLN A 21 13.07 -4.01 -5.53
N ALA A 22 13.57 -2.80 -5.74
CA ALA A 22 14.82 -2.34 -5.14
C ALA A 22 14.70 -2.23 -3.61
N THR A 23 13.48 -2.08 -3.09
CA THR A 23 13.21 -2.05 -1.65
C THR A 23 12.93 -3.44 -1.07
N TRP A 24 12.95 -4.50 -1.88
CA TRP A 24 12.74 -5.86 -1.37
C TRP A 24 14.00 -6.36 -0.66
N TYR A 25 13.82 -6.95 0.52
CA TYR A 25 14.87 -7.59 1.31
C TYR A 25 16.05 -6.68 1.70
N MET A 26 15.80 -5.38 1.94
CA MET A 26 16.80 -4.44 2.45
C MET A 26 17.26 -4.81 3.87
N ALA A 27 18.25 -5.70 3.97
CA ALA A 27 18.81 -6.12 5.25
C ALA A 27 19.48 -4.94 5.98
N GLY A 28 19.18 -4.79 7.28
CA GLY A 28 19.72 -3.71 8.11
C GLY A 28 19.08 -2.33 7.89
N ASN A 29 18.12 -2.21 6.96
CA ASN A 29 17.32 -1.00 6.84
C ASN A 29 16.14 -1.06 7.84
N LEU A 30 16.18 -0.20 8.86
CA LEU A 30 15.14 -0.09 9.90
C LEU A 30 14.13 1.04 9.61
N THR A 31 14.14 1.59 8.40
CA THR A 31 13.16 2.57 7.96
C THR A 31 11.90 1.86 7.43
N PRO A 32 10.74 2.53 7.43
CA PRO A 32 9.50 2.00 6.85
C PRO A 32 9.56 1.68 5.35
N THR A 33 10.60 2.17 4.65
CA THR A 33 10.68 2.22 3.19
C THR A 33 10.43 0.89 2.50
N GLY A 34 9.41 0.86 1.64
CA GLY A 34 9.04 -0.29 0.83
C GLY A 34 8.30 -1.39 1.60
N TYR A 35 8.10 -1.23 2.91
CA TYR A 35 7.46 -2.21 3.78
C TYR A 35 6.11 -1.73 4.30
N SER A 36 6.11 -0.68 5.13
CA SER A 36 4.93 -0.17 5.86
C SER A 36 4.50 1.25 5.49
N ASP A 37 5.21 1.89 4.56
CA ASP A 37 4.94 3.26 4.09
C ASP A 37 4.10 3.33 2.81
N TRP A 38 3.55 2.19 2.35
CA TRP A 38 2.66 2.18 1.20
C TRP A 38 1.31 2.83 1.54
N PRO A 39 0.81 3.76 0.71
CA PRO A 39 -0.45 4.43 0.95
C PRO A 39 -1.63 3.51 0.64
N TYR A 40 -2.73 3.75 1.34
CA TYR A 40 -4.05 3.27 0.93
C TYR A 40 -4.53 4.01 -0.33
N ALA A 41 -5.50 3.44 -1.03
CA ALA A 41 -6.19 4.18 -2.09
C ALA A 41 -6.93 5.38 -1.44
N PRO A 42 -6.91 6.58 -2.05
CA PRO A 42 -7.60 7.75 -1.51
C PRO A 42 -9.09 7.50 -1.21
N GLU A 43 -9.74 6.67 -2.01
CA GLU A 43 -11.14 6.26 -1.83
C GLU A 43 -11.35 5.40 -0.57
N ASN A 44 -10.35 4.62 -0.17
CA ASN A 44 -10.38 3.80 1.04
C ASN A 44 -10.13 4.66 2.29
N ASP A 45 -9.16 5.58 2.23
CA ASP A 45 -8.89 6.52 3.33
C ASP A 45 -10.11 7.39 3.65
N GLN A 46 -10.83 7.84 2.61
CA GLN A 46 -12.09 8.57 2.78
C GLN A 46 -13.18 7.71 3.43
N GLN A 47 -13.23 6.40 3.15
CA GLN A 47 -14.19 5.50 3.80
C GLN A 47 -13.86 5.32 5.28
N ILE A 48 -12.59 5.17 5.64
CA ILE A 48 -12.15 5.04 7.04
C ILE A 48 -12.45 6.31 7.83
N SER A 49 -12.22 7.49 7.25
CA SER A 49 -12.47 8.79 7.90
C SER A 49 -13.94 9.13 8.16
N ARG A 50 -14.88 8.33 7.60
CA ARG A 50 -16.34 8.52 7.74
C ARG A 50 -16.97 7.60 8.79
N LEU A 51 -16.16 6.78 9.47
CA LEU A 51 -16.55 5.91 10.58
C LEU A 51 -16.16 6.55 11.91
#